data_AF-A0AAW7AIC5-F1
#
_entry.id   AF-A0AAW7AIC5-F1
#
_cell.length_a   1.000
_cell.length_b   1.000
_cell.length_c   1.000
_cell.angle_alpha   90.00
_cell.angle_beta   90.00
_cell.angle_gamma   90.00
#
_symmetry.space_group_name_H-M   'P 1'
#
loop_
_entity.id
_entity.type
_entity.pdbx_description
1 polymer ?
#
loop_
_entity_poly.entity_id
_entity_poly.type
_entity_poly.pdbx_seq_one_letter_code
_entity_poly.pdbx_strand_id
1 'polypeptide(L)'
;MATDLPKIGRPATQALNDIGVVTLEEVAQYERTTLLGIHGIGPKAIEILHEALTDIDLNFKNETESDLPFKLTGDLNCDNAPKRKIMLDFLIGSILVDKVQLLEAVTADFIWEVPSAIELHGFEAFYDELNTHKVDIDSLEVTHNISHGKLGAIHGTQIAQNGDTIYFADFFEFESHSKKAKVKKIISYVIMDKGES
;
A
#
# COMPACT_ATOMS: atom_id res chain seq x y z
N MET A 1 -24.34 12.50 -10.15
CA MET A 1 -24.08 13.71 -10.97
C MET A 1 -22.63 13.63 -11.36
N ALA A 2 -22.25 14.08 -12.56
CA ALA A 2 -20.85 14.03 -12.97
C ALA A 2 -20.15 15.31 -12.53
N THR A 3 -18.96 15.18 -11.97
CA THR A 3 -18.18 16.29 -11.41
C THR A 3 -17.16 16.75 -12.44
N ASP A 4 -17.14 18.06 -12.72
CA ASP A 4 -16.24 18.66 -13.70
C ASP A 4 -14.76 18.49 -13.29
N LEU A 5 -13.87 18.43 -14.29
CA LEU A 5 -12.42 18.39 -14.03
C LEU A 5 -11.93 19.69 -13.35
N PRO A 6 -10.99 19.58 -12.40
CA PRO A 6 -10.37 20.74 -11.77
C PRO A 6 -9.54 21.55 -12.79
N LYS A 7 -9.17 22.77 -12.41
CA LYS A 7 -8.30 23.61 -13.23
C LYS A 7 -6.88 23.04 -13.29
N ILE A 8 -6.60 22.27 -14.32
CA ILE A 8 -5.26 21.77 -14.69
C ILE A 8 -4.70 22.52 -15.91
N GLY A 9 -3.42 22.32 -16.20
CA GLY A 9 -2.78 22.96 -17.35
C GLY A 9 -3.41 22.54 -18.69
N ARG A 10 -3.46 23.47 -19.66
CA ARG A 10 -4.06 23.24 -21.00
C ARG A 10 -3.61 21.94 -21.67
N PRO A 11 -2.32 21.53 -21.63
CA PRO A 11 -1.89 20.26 -22.21
C PRO A 11 -2.54 19.04 -21.55
N ALA A 12 -2.70 19.06 -20.23
CA ALA A 12 -3.30 17.95 -19.49
C ALA A 12 -4.82 17.87 -19.70
N THR A 13 -5.51 19.03 -19.73
CA THR A 13 -6.94 19.08 -20.08
C THR A 13 -7.19 18.52 -21.47
N GLN A 14 -6.37 18.89 -22.46
CA GLN A 14 -6.51 18.38 -23.82
C GLN A 14 -6.26 16.88 -23.87
N ALA A 15 -5.20 16.39 -23.21
CA ALA A 15 -4.87 14.98 -23.18
C ALA A 15 -5.98 14.10 -22.56
N LEU A 16 -6.64 14.57 -21.48
CA LEU A 16 -7.80 13.87 -20.91
C LEU A 16 -9.00 13.86 -21.87
N ASN A 17 -9.32 15.00 -22.48
CA ASN A 17 -10.39 15.09 -23.46
C ASN A 17 -10.15 14.19 -24.67
N ASP A 18 -8.90 14.08 -25.13
CA ASP A 18 -8.52 13.24 -26.28
C ASP A 18 -8.73 11.75 -26.03
N ILE A 19 -8.69 11.30 -24.77
CA ILE A 19 -9.03 9.93 -24.36
C ILE A 19 -10.49 9.79 -23.91
N GLY A 20 -11.30 10.85 -24.06
CA GLY A 20 -12.72 10.85 -23.69
C GLY A 20 -13.00 11.02 -22.19
N VAL A 21 -12.00 11.42 -21.39
CA VAL A 21 -12.15 11.66 -19.96
C VAL A 21 -12.46 13.14 -19.73
N VAL A 22 -13.69 13.44 -19.32
CA VAL A 22 -14.20 14.80 -19.15
C VAL A 22 -14.71 15.09 -17.73
N THR A 23 -14.73 14.09 -16.86
CA THR A 23 -15.23 14.17 -15.47
C THR A 23 -14.28 13.50 -14.48
N LEU A 24 -14.37 13.87 -13.20
CA LEU A 24 -13.57 13.23 -12.14
C LEU A 24 -13.93 11.75 -11.96
N GLU A 25 -15.20 11.38 -12.12
CA GLU A 25 -15.63 9.97 -12.02
C GLU A 25 -14.99 9.10 -13.12
N GLU A 26 -14.78 9.65 -14.31
CA GLU A 26 -14.05 8.99 -15.40
C GLU A 26 -12.55 8.93 -15.11
N VAL A 27 -11.96 9.98 -14.53
CA VAL A 27 -10.55 9.98 -14.08
C VAL A 27 -10.32 8.85 -13.08
N ALA A 28 -11.25 8.64 -12.14
CA ALA A 28 -11.19 7.58 -11.12
C ALA A 28 -11.10 6.16 -11.73
N GLN A 29 -11.47 5.97 -12.99
CA GLN A 29 -11.35 4.68 -13.69
C GLN A 29 -9.93 4.36 -14.18
N TYR A 30 -8.98 5.28 -14.01
CA TYR A 30 -7.61 5.14 -14.47
C TYR A 30 -6.63 5.11 -13.30
N GLU A 31 -5.57 4.32 -13.45
CA GLU A 31 -4.44 4.36 -12.51
C GLU A 31 -3.67 5.67 -12.69
N ARG A 32 -3.14 6.21 -11.59
CA ARG A 32 -2.27 7.39 -11.61
C ARG A 32 -1.13 7.25 -12.62
N THR A 33 -0.47 6.10 -12.64
CA THR A 33 0.65 5.77 -13.54
C THR A 33 0.24 5.75 -15.00
N THR A 34 -0.98 5.28 -15.28
CA THR A 34 -1.55 5.22 -16.63
C THR A 34 -1.77 6.63 -17.16
N LEU A 35 -2.41 7.51 -16.37
CA LEU A 35 -2.61 8.91 -16.75
C LEU A 35 -1.29 9.67 -16.87
N LEU A 36 -0.34 9.46 -15.94
CA LEU A 36 0.99 10.07 -16.01
C LEU A 36 1.80 9.62 -17.24
N GLY A 37 1.49 8.46 -17.81
CA GLY A 37 2.09 7.96 -19.05
C GLY A 37 1.60 8.67 -20.33
N ILE A 38 0.51 9.44 -20.25
CA ILE A 38 -0.08 10.14 -21.39
C ILE A 38 0.68 11.44 -21.66
N HIS A 39 1.10 11.62 -22.91
CA HIS A 39 1.79 12.84 -23.33
C HIS A 39 0.93 14.08 -23.05
N GLY A 40 1.48 15.01 -22.26
CA GLY A 40 0.78 16.24 -21.85
C GLY A 40 0.25 16.22 -20.41
N ILE A 41 0.15 15.06 -19.77
CA ILE A 41 -0.23 14.92 -18.36
C ILE A 41 1.05 14.82 -17.52
N GLY A 42 1.35 15.88 -16.76
CA GLY A 42 2.52 15.92 -15.87
C GLY A 42 2.18 15.64 -14.40
N PRO A 43 3.21 15.44 -13.54
CA PRO A 43 3.03 15.18 -12.11
C PRO A 43 2.13 16.21 -11.41
N LYS A 44 2.25 17.49 -11.79
CA LYS A 44 1.42 18.55 -11.21
C LYS A 44 -0.07 18.42 -11.54
N ALA A 45 -0.41 17.96 -12.75
CA ALA A 45 -1.81 17.71 -13.11
C ALA A 45 -2.37 16.54 -12.30
N ILE A 46 -1.56 15.49 -12.12
CA ILE A 46 -1.89 14.32 -11.30
C ILE A 46 -2.12 14.68 -9.83
N GLU A 47 -1.30 15.55 -9.24
CA GLU A 47 -1.52 16.05 -7.87
C GLU A 47 -2.88 16.76 -7.72
N ILE A 48 -3.21 17.66 -8.65
CA ILE A 48 -4.47 18.42 -8.61
C ILE A 48 -5.68 17.49 -8.82
N LEU A 49 -5.56 16.51 -9.72
CA LEU A 49 -6.60 15.50 -9.92
C LEU A 49 -6.79 14.63 -8.68
N HIS A 50 -5.72 14.27 -7.97
CA HIS A 50 -5.80 13.54 -6.72
C HIS A 50 -6.60 14.32 -5.67
N GLU A 51 -6.22 15.57 -5.41
CA GLU A 51 -6.90 16.44 -4.44
C GLU A 51 -8.40 16.57 -4.75
N ALA A 52 -8.73 16.80 -6.02
CA ALA A 52 -10.11 16.92 -6.46
C ALA A 52 -10.91 15.61 -6.37
N LEU A 53 -10.27 14.46 -6.60
CA LEU A 53 -10.89 13.14 -6.39
C LEU A 53 -11.17 12.92 -4.89
N THR A 54 -10.21 13.21 -4.03
CA THR A 54 -10.36 13.04 -2.57
C THR A 54 -11.43 13.95 -1.99
N ASP A 55 -11.63 15.16 -2.54
CA ASP A 55 -12.69 16.09 -2.12
C ASP A 55 -14.12 15.55 -2.37
N ILE A 56 -14.26 14.56 -3.25
CA ILE A 56 -15.53 13.90 -3.58
C ILE A 56 -15.55 12.42 -3.19
N ASP A 57 -14.69 12.02 -2.26
CA ASP A 57 -14.53 10.65 -1.75
C ASP A 57 -14.25 9.61 -2.86
N LEU A 58 -13.55 10.02 -3.92
CA LEU A 58 -13.03 9.14 -4.97
C LEU A 58 -11.51 9.05 -4.92
N ASN A 59 -10.96 8.06 -5.61
CA ASN A 59 -9.52 7.93 -5.81
C ASN A 59 -9.22 7.44 -7.23
N PHE A 60 -7.95 7.49 -7.65
CA PHE A 60 -7.53 6.83 -8.87
C PHE A 60 -7.76 5.32 -8.76
N LYS A 61 -7.92 4.66 -9.90
CA LYS A 61 -8.02 3.20 -9.94
C LYS A 61 -6.79 2.58 -9.29
N ASN A 62 -7.02 1.63 -8.39
CA ASN A 62 -5.99 0.94 -7.62
C ASN A 62 -5.20 1.83 -6.64
N GLU A 63 -5.66 3.05 -6.36
CA GLU A 63 -5.26 3.83 -5.18
C GLU A 63 -6.30 3.63 -4.09
N THR A 64 -6.13 2.54 -3.35
CA THR A 64 -6.99 2.14 -2.24
C THR A 64 -6.72 2.98 -1.00
N GLU A 65 -7.28 4.19 -0.96
CA GLU A 65 -7.66 4.79 0.33
C GLU A 65 -9.14 4.50 0.68
N SER A 66 -10.01 4.15 -0.28
CA SER A 66 -11.47 4.09 -0.03
C SER A 66 -12.14 2.70 0.06
N ASP A 67 -11.43 1.58 -0.17
CA ASP A 67 -12.01 0.22 -0.12
C ASP A 67 -11.39 -0.69 0.97
N LEU A 68 -10.54 -0.14 1.85
CA LEU A 68 -10.00 -0.93 2.95
C LEU A 68 -11.06 -1.12 4.04
N PRO A 69 -11.23 -2.32 4.60
CA PRO A 69 -12.17 -2.59 5.69
C PRO A 69 -11.68 -2.02 7.04
N PHE A 70 -10.57 -1.28 7.05
CA PHE A 70 -9.96 -0.65 8.21
C PHE A 70 -9.43 0.73 7.83
N LYS A 71 -9.33 1.63 8.81
CA LYS A 71 -8.78 2.97 8.63
C LYS A 71 -7.26 2.92 8.47
N LEU A 72 -6.73 3.43 7.36
CA LEU A 72 -5.28 3.54 7.11
C LEU A 72 -4.81 4.99 7.30
N THR A 73 -3.75 5.21 8.08
CA THR A 73 -3.18 6.55 8.33
C THR A 73 -1.65 6.51 8.47
N GLY A 74 -1.00 7.68 8.42
CA GLY A 74 0.43 7.83 8.76
C GLY A 74 1.34 8.13 7.56
N ASP A 75 2.56 7.61 7.58
CA ASP A 75 3.59 7.75 6.53
C ASP A 75 3.28 6.83 5.33
N LEU A 76 2.24 7.20 4.58
CA LEU A 76 1.76 6.47 3.40
C LEU A 76 2.44 6.93 2.10
N ASN A 77 3.16 8.06 2.15
CA ASN A 77 3.77 8.68 0.97
C ASN A 77 4.88 7.79 0.38
N CYS A 78 4.67 7.32 -0.84
CA CYS A 78 5.61 6.45 -1.56
C CYS A 78 6.41 7.17 -2.65
N ASP A 79 6.40 8.51 -2.66
CA ASP A 79 7.03 9.33 -3.70
C ASP A 79 8.50 8.94 -3.92
N ASN A 80 8.79 8.56 -5.17
CA ASN A 80 10.13 8.18 -5.66
C ASN A 80 10.82 6.99 -4.97
N ALA A 81 10.10 6.22 -4.14
CA ALA A 81 10.64 5.05 -3.46
C ALA A 81 9.74 3.80 -3.63
N PRO A 82 9.84 3.10 -4.77
CA PRO A 82 8.96 1.96 -5.12
C PRO A 82 8.90 0.86 -4.06
N LYS A 83 9.97 0.67 -3.28
CA LYS A 83 10.03 -0.33 -2.21
C LYS A 83 9.16 0.02 -1.00
N ARG A 84 8.96 1.30 -0.70
CA ARG A 84 8.03 1.75 0.35
C ARG A 84 6.61 1.33 0.03
N LYS A 85 6.23 1.42 -1.25
CA LYS A 85 4.94 0.92 -1.73
C LYS A 85 4.83 -0.59 -1.61
N ILE A 86 5.84 -1.35 -2.03
CA ILE A 86 5.84 -2.82 -1.87
C ILE A 86 5.67 -3.23 -0.40
N MET A 87 6.36 -2.56 0.53
CA MET A 87 6.23 -2.87 1.96
C MET A 87 4.85 -2.51 2.52
N LEU A 88 4.29 -1.35 2.13
CA LEU A 88 2.95 -0.95 2.55
C LEU A 88 1.89 -1.90 1.97
N ASP A 89 1.97 -2.22 0.68
CA ASP A 89 1.07 -3.15 0.00
C ASP A 89 1.18 -4.56 0.62
N PHE A 90 2.39 -5.01 0.99
CA PHE A 90 2.59 -6.28 1.70
C PHE A 90 1.93 -6.28 3.09
N LEU A 91 2.07 -5.20 3.85
CA LEU A 91 1.43 -5.06 5.16
C LEU A 91 -0.11 -5.09 5.04
N ILE A 92 -0.67 -4.34 4.09
CA ILE A 92 -2.10 -4.34 3.80
C ILE A 92 -2.57 -5.73 3.37
N GLY A 93 -1.86 -6.36 2.41
CA GLY A 93 -2.15 -7.71 1.96
C GLY A 93 -2.09 -8.74 3.08
N SER A 94 -1.21 -8.54 4.07
CA SER A 94 -1.11 -9.41 5.24
C SER A 94 -2.34 -9.29 6.13
N ILE A 95 -2.82 -8.08 6.38
CA ILE A 95 -4.06 -7.84 7.15
C ILE A 95 -5.28 -8.42 6.42
N LEU A 96 -5.35 -8.24 5.11
CA LEU A 96 -6.45 -8.73 4.28
C LEU A 96 -6.37 -10.24 3.99
N VAL A 97 -5.23 -10.85 4.26
CA VAL A 97 -4.90 -12.24 3.88
C VAL A 97 -5.07 -12.43 2.36
N ASP A 98 -4.62 -11.45 1.56
CA ASP A 98 -4.70 -11.49 0.10
C ASP A 98 -3.57 -12.37 -0.46
N LYS A 99 -3.91 -13.64 -0.72
CA LYS A 99 -2.95 -14.63 -1.21
C LYS A 99 -2.26 -14.21 -2.51
N VAL A 100 -3.00 -13.60 -3.44
CA VAL A 100 -2.48 -13.27 -4.77
C VAL A 100 -1.47 -12.13 -4.66
N GLN A 101 -1.84 -11.06 -3.96
CA GLN A 101 -0.95 -9.92 -3.75
C GLN A 101 0.33 -10.30 -2.99
N LEU A 102 0.20 -11.08 -1.92
CA LEU A 102 1.35 -11.51 -1.12
C LEU A 102 2.29 -12.42 -1.90
N LEU A 103 1.75 -13.37 -2.69
CA LEU A 103 2.55 -14.27 -3.53
C LEU A 103 3.34 -13.49 -4.60
N GLU A 104 2.75 -12.44 -5.16
CA GLU A 104 3.44 -11.58 -6.13
C GLU A 104 4.59 -10.80 -5.51
N ALA A 105 4.46 -10.39 -4.25
CA ALA A 105 5.42 -9.56 -3.54
C ALA A 105 6.71 -10.30 -3.12
N VAL A 106 6.66 -11.62 -2.91
CA VAL A 106 7.78 -12.40 -2.34
C VAL A 106 8.48 -13.32 -3.34
N THR A 107 9.72 -13.70 -3.03
CA THR A 107 10.46 -14.71 -3.81
C THR A 107 9.99 -16.13 -3.50
N ALA A 108 10.33 -17.10 -4.36
CA ALA A 108 10.02 -18.51 -4.11
C ALA A 108 10.77 -19.06 -2.87
N ASP A 109 11.96 -18.53 -2.58
CA ASP A 109 12.78 -18.85 -1.41
C ASP A 109 12.56 -17.87 -0.25
N PHE A 110 11.35 -17.30 -0.15
CA PHE A 110 10.99 -16.32 0.89
C PHE A 110 11.16 -16.88 2.30
N ILE A 111 11.63 -16.05 3.22
CA ILE A 111 11.78 -16.39 4.64
C ILE A 111 11.05 -15.34 5.49
N TRP A 112 10.21 -15.79 6.42
CA TRP A 112 9.66 -14.94 7.46
C TRP A 112 10.16 -15.38 8.82
N GLU A 113 10.67 -14.44 9.61
CA GLU A 113 11.23 -14.68 10.94
C GLU A 113 10.55 -13.77 11.96
N VAL A 114 10.07 -14.37 13.05
CA VAL A 114 9.71 -13.66 14.28
C VAL A 114 10.72 -14.13 15.34
N PRO A 115 11.71 -13.31 15.70
CA PRO A 115 12.80 -13.74 16.57
C PRO A 115 12.31 -14.38 17.86
N SER A 116 12.89 -15.53 18.21
CA SER A 116 12.53 -16.33 19.40
C SER A 116 11.12 -16.95 19.38
N ALA A 117 10.37 -16.85 18.29
CA ALA A 117 9.06 -17.48 18.12
C ALA A 117 9.07 -18.48 16.96
N ILE A 118 9.26 -18.01 15.73
CA ILE A 118 9.13 -18.82 14.51
C ILE A 118 10.09 -18.37 13.41
N GLU A 119 10.46 -19.31 12.55
CA GLU A 119 11.13 -19.05 11.28
C GLU A 119 10.49 -19.96 10.23
N LEU A 120 9.86 -19.36 9.22
CA LEU A 120 9.11 -20.05 8.18
C LEU A 120 9.79 -19.86 6.82
N HIS A 121 9.85 -20.95 6.06
CA HIS A 121 10.50 -21.01 4.75
C HIS A 121 9.46 -21.30 3.67
N GLY A 122 9.44 -20.45 2.64
CA GLY A 122 8.49 -20.51 1.54
C GLY A 122 7.17 -19.79 1.83
N PHE A 123 6.52 -19.35 0.75
CA PHE A 123 5.28 -18.57 0.82
C PHE A 123 4.12 -19.30 1.51
N GLU A 124 3.90 -20.59 1.19
CA GLU A 124 2.74 -21.32 1.72
C GLU A 124 2.79 -21.46 3.24
N ALA A 125 3.97 -21.73 3.83
CA ALA A 125 4.12 -21.81 5.28
C ALA A 125 3.80 -20.47 5.97
N PHE A 126 4.30 -19.36 5.41
CA PHE A 126 3.96 -18.01 5.87
C PHE A 126 2.46 -17.73 5.77
N TYR A 127 1.84 -18.06 4.63
CA TYR A 127 0.43 -17.79 4.39
C TYR A 127 -0.49 -18.58 5.32
N ASP A 128 -0.17 -19.86 5.57
CA ASP A 128 -0.95 -20.71 6.49
C ASP A 128 -0.89 -20.17 7.92
N GLU A 129 0.28 -19.72 8.38
CA GLU A 129 0.46 -19.10 9.70
C GLU A 129 -0.32 -17.79 9.83
N LEU A 130 -0.26 -16.94 8.80
CA LEU A 130 -1.00 -15.68 8.73
C LEU A 130 -2.52 -15.91 8.75
N ASN A 131 -3.02 -16.86 7.96
CA ASN A 131 -4.44 -17.16 7.87
C ASN A 131 -4.97 -17.82 9.16
N THR A 132 -4.15 -18.63 9.84
CA THR A 132 -4.50 -19.25 11.13
C THR A 132 -4.65 -18.21 12.24
N HIS A 133 -3.81 -17.18 12.23
CA HIS A 133 -3.78 -16.12 13.24
C HIS A 133 -4.36 -14.80 12.74
N LYS A 134 -5.33 -14.86 11.82
CA LYS A 134 -5.96 -13.66 11.28
C LYS A 134 -6.61 -12.85 12.40
N VAL A 135 -6.32 -11.54 12.42
CA VAL A 135 -6.96 -10.57 13.30
C VAL A 135 -7.74 -9.58 12.45
N ASP A 136 -8.99 -9.33 12.82
CA ASP A 136 -9.78 -8.27 12.18
C ASP A 136 -9.34 -6.91 12.72
N ILE A 137 -8.77 -6.10 11.83
CA ILE A 137 -8.22 -4.78 12.15
C ILE A 137 -9.29 -3.70 11.98
N ASP A 138 -9.35 -2.76 12.91
CA ASP A 138 -10.15 -1.54 12.84
C ASP A 138 -9.34 -0.38 12.23
N SER A 139 -8.08 -0.23 12.66
CA SER A 139 -7.18 0.78 12.09
C SER A 139 -5.72 0.35 12.05
N LEU A 140 -5.00 0.89 11.07
CA LEU A 140 -3.56 0.80 10.88
C LEU A 140 -2.98 2.21 10.78
N GLU A 141 -2.05 2.54 11.67
CA GLU A 141 -1.21 3.73 11.58
C GLU A 141 0.22 3.31 11.26
N VAL A 142 0.74 3.78 10.13
CA VAL A 142 2.15 3.61 9.74
C VAL A 142 2.96 4.79 10.27
N THR A 143 3.80 4.58 11.27
CA THR A 143 4.58 5.68 11.87
C THR A 143 5.78 6.05 10.99
N HIS A 144 6.52 5.07 10.48
CA HIS A 144 7.57 5.30 9.49
C HIS A 144 7.60 4.16 8.49
N ASN A 145 7.86 4.51 7.24
CA ASN A 145 8.12 3.59 6.14
C ASN A 145 9.41 4.05 5.46
N ILE A 146 10.51 3.31 5.55
CA ILE A 146 11.82 3.75 5.02
C ILE A 146 12.49 2.65 4.21
N SER A 147 13.20 3.01 3.14
CA SER A 147 13.95 2.03 2.34
C SER A 147 15.27 2.59 1.82
N HIS A 148 16.29 1.74 1.74
CA HIS A 148 17.58 2.08 1.13
C HIS A 148 18.25 0.83 0.54
N GLY A 149 18.64 0.90 -0.74
CA GLY A 149 19.30 -0.22 -1.41
C GLY A 149 18.42 -1.46 -1.43
N LYS A 150 18.86 -2.56 -0.80
CA LYS A 150 18.10 -3.81 -0.67
C LYS A 150 17.32 -3.93 0.64
N LEU A 151 17.41 -2.94 1.52
CA LEU A 151 16.80 -3.00 2.84
C LEU A 151 15.63 -2.03 2.94
N GLY A 152 14.64 -2.40 3.74
CA GLY A 152 13.55 -1.53 4.12
C GLY A 152 13.06 -1.84 5.53
N ALA A 153 12.37 -0.88 6.13
CA ALA A 153 11.72 -1.05 7.42
C ALA A 153 10.41 -0.28 7.42
N ILE A 154 9.38 -0.89 8.00
CA ILE A 154 8.08 -0.26 8.24
C ILE A 154 7.64 -0.61 9.66
N HIS A 155 7.12 0.37 10.39
CA HIS A 155 6.63 0.14 11.75
C HIS A 155 5.46 1.04 12.05
N GLY A 156 4.67 0.64 13.04
CA GLY A 156 3.49 1.37 13.43
C GLY A 156 2.65 0.62 14.43
N THR A 157 1.37 1.00 14.45
CA THR A 157 0.38 0.46 15.38
C THR A 157 -0.84 -0.01 14.59
N GLN A 158 -1.34 -1.19 14.96
CA GLN A 158 -2.65 -1.67 14.53
C GLN A 158 -3.57 -1.73 15.75
N ILE A 159 -4.83 -1.37 15.55
CA ILE A 159 -5.90 -1.55 16.53
C ILE A 159 -6.84 -2.60 15.97
N ALA A 160 -7.01 -3.70 16.69
CA ALA A 160 -7.96 -4.74 16.35
C ALA A 160 -9.39 -4.30 16.68
N GLN A 161 -10.40 -4.91 16.04
CA GLN A 161 -11.81 -4.59 16.28
C GLN A 161 -12.27 -4.87 17.72
N ASN A 162 -11.56 -5.75 18.43
CA ASN A 162 -11.80 -6.02 19.85
C ASN A 162 -11.13 -4.99 20.80
N GLY A 163 -10.39 -4.01 20.26
CA GLY A 163 -9.68 -2.99 21.02
C GLY A 163 -8.23 -3.34 21.39
N ASP A 164 -7.75 -4.55 21.08
CA ASP A 164 -6.36 -4.91 21.33
C ASP A 164 -5.41 -4.08 20.46
N THR A 165 -4.31 -3.65 21.06
CA THR A 165 -3.28 -2.86 20.37
C THR A 165 -2.11 -3.76 19.98
N ILE A 166 -1.70 -3.66 18.72
CA ILE A 166 -0.57 -4.42 18.17
C ILE A 166 0.48 -3.41 17.69
N TYR A 167 1.62 -3.37 18.36
CA TYR A 167 2.79 -2.63 17.92
C TYR A 167 3.65 -3.55 17.05
N PHE A 168 4.02 -3.10 15.86
CA PHE A 168 4.80 -3.90 14.94
C PHE A 168 6.00 -3.13 14.39
N ALA A 169 7.08 -3.84 14.08
CA ALA A 169 8.19 -3.38 13.27
C ALA A 169 8.67 -4.51 12.36
N ASP A 170 8.61 -4.29 11.05
CA ASP A 170 8.99 -5.25 10.03
C ASP A 170 10.21 -4.75 9.26
N PHE A 171 11.23 -5.59 9.17
CA PHE A 171 12.45 -5.34 8.41
C PHE A 171 12.48 -6.21 7.16
N PHE A 172 12.56 -5.58 6.00
CA PHE A 172 12.51 -6.21 4.69
C PHE A 172 13.91 -6.30 4.07
N GLU A 173 14.24 -7.48 3.55
CA GLU A 173 15.36 -7.70 2.64
C GLU A 173 14.82 -8.07 1.26
N PHE A 174 15.17 -7.25 0.26
CA PHE A 174 14.82 -7.46 -1.14
C PHE A 174 15.91 -8.24 -1.88
N GLU A 175 15.53 -9.05 -2.87
CA GLU A 175 16.48 -9.85 -3.66
C GLU A 175 17.54 -8.99 -4.40
N SER A 176 17.18 -7.75 -4.77
CA SER A 176 18.05 -6.87 -5.55
C SER A 176 17.80 -5.38 -5.28
N HIS A 177 18.63 -4.52 -5.87
CA HIS A 177 18.45 -3.06 -5.84
C HIS A 177 17.33 -2.57 -6.77
N SER A 178 16.75 -3.46 -7.59
CA SER A 178 15.70 -3.11 -8.54
C SER A 178 14.51 -2.45 -7.85
N LYS A 179 13.86 -1.52 -8.55
CA LYS A 179 12.59 -0.90 -8.15
C LYS A 179 11.43 -1.89 -8.08
N LYS A 180 11.56 -3.03 -8.76
CA LYS A 180 10.58 -4.13 -8.81
C LYS A 180 11.10 -5.40 -8.11
N ALA A 181 12.13 -5.27 -7.27
CA ALA A 181 12.69 -6.41 -6.56
C ALA A 181 11.62 -7.02 -5.65
N LYS A 182 11.51 -8.35 -5.65
CA LYS A 182 10.67 -9.05 -4.69
C LYS A 182 11.33 -9.14 -3.32
N VAL A 183 10.51 -9.35 -2.31
CA VAL A 183 10.94 -9.53 -0.92
C VAL A 183 11.46 -10.95 -0.73
N LYS A 184 12.69 -11.06 -0.24
CA LYS A 184 13.35 -12.34 0.04
C LYS A 184 13.24 -12.74 1.51
N LYS A 185 13.33 -11.77 2.42
CA LYS A 185 13.23 -12.03 3.85
C LYS A 185 12.50 -10.91 4.57
N ILE A 186 11.68 -11.26 5.55
CA ILE A 186 11.10 -10.33 6.52
C ILE A 186 11.45 -10.79 7.92
N ILE A 187 11.88 -9.86 8.76
CA ILE A 187 12.01 -10.06 10.21
C ILE A 187 10.99 -9.16 10.90
N SER A 188 10.06 -9.75 11.62
CA SER A 188 8.95 -9.06 12.28
C SER A 188 9.13 -9.06 13.80
N TYR A 189 8.95 -7.90 14.41
CA TYR A 189 8.83 -7.72 15.86
C TYR A 189 7.41 -7.28 16.15
N VAL A 190 6.69 -8.06 16.95
CA VAL A 190 5.28 -7.80 17.27
C VAL A 190 5.10 -7.82 18.79
N ILE A 191 4.46 -6.79 19.32
CA ILE A 191 4.10 -6.66 20.73
C ILE A 191 2.59 -6.46 20.79
N MET A 192 1.89 -7.38 21.45
CA MET A 192 0.44 -7.30 21.66
C MET A 192 0.17 -6.79 23.06
N ASP A 193 -0.54 -5.68 23.17
CA ASP A 193 -1.08 -5.16 24.41
C ASP A 193 -2.59 -5.36 24.42
N LYS A 194 -3.07 -6.17 25.38
CA LYS A 194 -4.49 -6.46 25.50
C LYS A 194 -5.17 -5.29 26.17
N GLY A 195 -6.24 -4.77 25.57
CA GLY A 195 -7.02 -3.71 26.20
C GLY A 195 -7.47 -4.14 27.60
N GLU A 196 -7.46 -3.22 28.57
CA GLU A 196 -8.01 -3.48 29.91
C GLU A 196 -9.46 -3.96 29.75
N SER A 197 -9.71 -5.22 30.13
CA SER A 197 -11.02 -5.88 30.07
C SER A 197 -11.96 -5.37 31.15
#